data_AF-A0A6M0V772-F1
#
_entry.id   AF-A0A6M0V772-F1
#
_cell.length_a   1.000
_cell.length_b   1.000
_cell.length_c   1.000
_cell.angle_alpha   90.00
_cell.angle_beta   90.00
_cell.angle_gamma   90.00
#
_symmetry.space_group_name_H-M   'P 1'
#
loop_
_entity.id
_entity.type
_entity.pdbx_description
1 polymer ?
#
loop_
_entity_poly.entity_id
_entity_poly.type
_entity_poly.pdbx_seq_one_letter_code
_entity_poly.pdbx_strand_id
1 'polypeptide(L)'
;MKNWDKEIEKAKEEVIEAKKLNWLLEYRSKNNIEGTIDHVKTIVKVPDFEVKAWFISKWNTGFIVCDLEELMKRPKRERDKVLRLGGIS
;
A
#
# COMPACT_ATOMS: atom_id res chain seq x y z
N MET A 1 17.08 13.59 -16.51
CA MET A 1 17.15 12.65 -15.37
C MET A 1 15.75 12.57 -14.78
N LYS A 2 15.06 11.42 -14.83
CA LYS A 2 13.71 11.29 -14.25
C LYS A 2 13.78 11.55 -12.75
N ASN A 3 12.89 12.39 -12.21
CA ASN A 3 12.88 12.72 -10.79
C ASN A 3 12.07 11.66 -10.01
N TRP A 4 12.65 10.47 -9.90
CA TRP A 4 12.02 9.32 -9.26
C TRP A 4 11.70 9.53 -7.79
N ASP A 5 12.37 10.46 -7.10
CA ASP A 5 12.14 10.69 -5.67
C ASP A 5 10.74 11.27 -5.42
N LYS A 6 10.29 12.22 -6.25
CA LYS A 6 8.91 12.74 -6.18
C LYS A 6 7.87 11.67 -6.48
N GLU A 7 8.14 10.83 -7.48
CA GLU A 7 7.22 9.75 -7.86
C GLU A 7 7.13 8.67 -6.78
N ILE A 8 8.23 8.40 -6.07
CA ILE A 8 8.27 7.44 -4.96
C ILE A 8 7.52 7.97 -3.73
N GLU A 9 7.68 9.25 -3.38
CA GLU A 9 6.90 9.83 -2.29
C GLU A 9 5.40 9.79 -2.60
N LYS A 10 5.00 10.14 -3.83
CA LYS A 10 3.61 9.98 -4.27
C LYS A 10 3.13 8.52 -4.19
N ALA A 11 3.97 7.57 -4.59
CA ALA A 11 3.63 6.15 -4.50
C ALA A 11 3.48 5.67 -3.04
N LYS A 12 4.25 6.21 -2.09
CA LYS A 12 4.05 5.92 -0.66
C LYS A 12 2.71 6.43 -0.16
N GLU A 13 2.33 7.65 -0.56
CA GLU A 13 1.02 8.22 -0.22
C GLU A 13 -0.11 7.34 -0.78
N GLU A 14 -0.01 6.91 -2.04
CA GLU A 14 -0.97 6.01 -2.69
C GLU A 14 -1.09 4.66 -1.94
N VAL A 15 0.01 4.10 -1.43
CA VAL A 15 -0.03 2.88 -0.61
C VAL A 15 -0.79 3.12 0.71
N ILE A 16 -0.58 4.25 1.36
CA ILE A 16 -1.29 4.61 2.60
C ILE A 16 -2.78 4.83 2.33
N GLU A 17 -3.13 5.52 1.23
CA GLU A 17 -4.52 5.71 0.81
C GLU A 17 -5.21 4.38 0.50
N ALA A 18 -4.52 3.46 -0.18
CA ALA A 18 -5.04 2.12 -0.45
C ALA A 18 -5.31 1.34 0.84
N LYS A 19 -4.43 1.43 1.85
CA LYS A 19 -4.64 0.83 3.18
C LYS A 19 -5.87 1.41 3.88
N LYS A 20 -6.03 2.75 3.86
CA LYS A 20 -7.21 3.44 4.41
C LYS A 20 -8.50 2.98 3.73
N LEU A 21 -8.48 2.89 2.40
CA LEU A 21 -9.62 2.43 1.61
C LEU A 21 -9.97 0.97 1.93
N ASN A 22 -8.97 0.09 1.99
CA ASN A 22 -9.17 -1.32 2.32
C ASN A 22 -9.77 -1.48 3.72
N TRP A 23 -9.28 -0.72 4.70
CA TRP A 23 -9.85 -0.72 6.04
C TRP A 23 -11.32 -0.26 6.07
N LEU A 24 -11.67 0.79 5.31
CA LEU A 24 -13.06 1.25 5.19
C LEU A 24 -13.96 0.18 4.57
N LEU A 25 -13.48 -0.51 3.53
CA LEU A 25 -14.20 -1.62 2.89
C LEU A 25 -14.44 -2.77 3.87
N GLU A 26 -13.41 -3.15 4.63
CA GLU A 26 -13.52 -4.17 5.67
C GLU A 26 -14.46 -3.74 6.79
N TYR A 27 -14.35 -2.50 7.26
CA TYR A 27 -15.21 -1.97 8.32
C TYR A 27 -16.68 -1.97 7.89
N ARG A 28 -16.95 -1.48 6.67
CA ARG A 28 -18.29 -1.50 6.08
C ARG A 28 -18.85 -2.93 6.02
N SER A 29 -18.05 -3.88 5.52
CA SER A 29 -18.47 -5.27 5.37
C SER A 29 -18.71 -5.95 6.72
N LYS A 30 -17.83 -5.72 7.71
CA LYS A 30 -17.93 -6.34 9.04
C LYS A 30 -19.11 -5.80 9.84
N ASN A 31 -19.49 -4.55 9.63
CA ASN A 31 -20.59 -3.89 10.35
C ASN A 31 -21.90 -3.84 9.55
N ASN A 32 -21.97 -4.48 8.37
CA ASN A 32 -23.13 -4.48 7.47
C ASN A 32 -23.67 -3.07 7.17
N ILE A 33 -22.78 -2.11 6.95
CA ILE A 33 -23.17 -0.72 6.67
C ILE A 33 -23.57 -0.58 5.20
N GLU A 34 -24.81 -0.16 4.97
CA GLU A 34 -25.33 0.15 3.64
C GLU A 34 -24.78 1.49 3.11
N GLY A 35 -24.80 1.67 1.78
CA GLY A 35 -24.32 2.90 1.13
C GLY A 35 -22.87 2.87 0.65
N THR A 36 -22.34 4.04 0.25
CA THR A 36 -21.02 4.20 -0.36
C THR A 36 -19.90 4.29 0.68
N ILE A 37 -18.64 4.10 0.26
CA ILE A 37 -17.49 4.30 1.15
C ILE A 37 -17.39 5.74 1.65
N ASP A 38 -17.84 6.72 0.87
CA ASP A 38 -17.87 8.11 1.31
C ASP A 38 -18.89 8.34 2.42
N HIS A 39 -20.02 7.62 2.43
CA HIS A 39 -20.92 7.61 3.59
C HIS A 39 -20.23 7.00 4.82
N VAL A 40 -19.47 5.91 4.65
CA VAL A 40 -18.73 5.29 5.76
C VAL A 40 -17.70 6.26 6.36
N LYS A 41 -17.02 7.06 5.54
CA LYS A 41 -16.06 8.08 6.02
C LYS A 41 -16.68 9.17 6.90
N THR A 42 -17.97 9.47 6.76
CA THR A 42 -18.62 10.49 7.60
C THR A 42 -19.02 9.96 8.98
N ILE A 43 -19.19 8.65 9.12
CA ILE A 43 -19.66 8.00 10.34
C ILE A 43 -18.53 7.39 11.19
N VAL A 44 -17.37 7.11 10.59
CA VAL A 44 -16.22 6.54 11.31
C VAL A 44 -14.95 7.34 11.09
N LYS A 45 -14.18 7.52 12.17
CA LYS A 45 -12.83 8.08 12.08
C LYS A 45 -11.88 6.99 11.58
N VAL A 46 -11.34 7.18 10.38
CA VAL A 46 -10.32 6.30 9.81
C VAL A 46 -9.06 6.37 10.68
N PRO A 47 -8.47 5.23 11.08
CA PRO A 47 -7.23 5.23 11.85
C PRO A 47 -6.07 5.77 11.01
N ASP A 48 -5.06 6.30 11.69
CA ASP A 48 -3.81 6.67 11.04
C ASP A 48 -3.02 5.41 10.68
N PHE A 49 -2.69 5.27 9.40
CA PHE A 49 -1.87 4.18 8.89
C PHE A 49 -0.44 4.67 8.75
N GLU A 50 0.46 4.04 9.49
CA GLU A 50 1.89 4.24 9.38
C GLU A 50 2.55 2.98 8.83
N VAL A 51 3.42 3.16 7.84
CA VAL A 51 4.27 2.08 7.31
C VAL A 51 5.62 2.20 7.98
N LYS A 52 5.94 1.25 8.86
CA LYS A 52 7.17 1.25 9.66
C LYS A 52 8.42 1.01 8.82
N ALA A 53 8.29 0.21 7.77
CA ALA A 53 9.40 -0.15 6.89
C ALA A 53 8.92 -0.19 5.44
N TRP A 54 9.63 0.54 4.58
CA TRP A 54 9.36 0.58 3.14
C TRP A 54 10.34 -0.32 2.40
N PHE A 55 9.83 -1.15 1.50
CA PHE A 55 10.63 -1.74 0.45
C PHE A 55 10.56 -0.85 -0.78
N ILE A 56 11.72 -0.32 -1.18
CA ILE A 56 11.84 0.53 -2.36
C ILE A 56 12.97 -0.03 -3.21
N SER A 57 12.67 -0.35 -4.47
CA SER A 57 13.70 -0.68 -5.44
C SER A 57 13.45 0.02 -6.76
N LYS A 58 14.53 0.41 -7.44
CA LYS A 58 14.51 1.20 -8.67
C LYS A 58 15.38 0.52 -9.73
N TRP A 59 14.96 0.58 -10.98
CA TRP A 59 15.72 0.15 -12.14
C TRP A 59 15.54 1.15 -13.30
N ASN A 60 16.19 0.91 -14.43
CA ASN A 60 16.28 1.89 -15.53
C ASN A 60 14.92 2.40 -16.05
N THR A 61 13.86 1.59 -15.95
CA THR A 61 12.54 1.91 -16.50
C THR A 61 11.46 2.17 -15.46
N GLY A 62 11.71 1.92 -14.17
CA GLY A 62 10.67 2.04 -13.15
C GLY A 62 11.17 1.78 -11.74
N PHE A 63 10.22 1.70 -10.82
CA PHE A 63 10.47 1.42 -9.40
C PHE A 63 9.30 0.65 -8.80
N ILE A 64 9.52 0.11 -7.61
CA ILE A 64 8.50 -0.48 -6.75
C ILE A 64 8.59 0.15 -5.37
N VAL A 65 7.43 0.41 -4.77
CA VAL A 65 7.26 0.85 -3.38
C VAL A 65 6.19 -0.04 -2.76
N CYS A 66 6.50 -0.67 -1.64
CA CYS A 66 5.50 -1.37 -0.85
C CYS A 66 5.85 -1.39 0.63
N ASP A 67 4.86 -1.62 1.47
CA ASP A 67 5.05 -1.94 2.87
C ASP A 67 5.81 -3.27 2.99
N LEU A 68 7.00 -3.22 3.59
CA LEU A 68 7.87 -4.38 3.74
C LEU A 68 7.25 -5.43 4.67
N GLU A 69 6.57 -5.01 5.74
CA GLU A 69 5.93 -5.96 6.67
C GLU A 69 4.80 -6.73 5.99
N GLU A 70 4.02 -6.06 5.14
CA GLU A 70 2.98 -6.72 4.35
C GLU A 70 3.57 -7.62 3.27
N LEU A 71 4.63 -7.17 2.59
CA LEU A 71 5.32 -7.98 1.61
C LEU A 71 5.84 -9.29 2.21
N MET A 72 6.38 -9.23 3.43
CA MET A 72 6.89 -10.41 4.14
C MET A 72 5.80 -11.39 4.58
N LYS A 73 4.55 -10.94 4.73
CA LYS A 73 3.38 -11.78 5.02
C LYS A 73 2.83 -12.49 3.78
N ARG A 74 3.21 -12.06 2.57
CA ARG A 74 2.74 -12.69 1.32
C ARG A 74 3.33 -14.11 1.15
N PRO A 75 2.64 -14.99 0.40
CA PRO A 75 3.19 -16.30 0.05
C PRO A 75 4.58 -16.18 -0.58
N LYS A 76 5.49 -17.11 -0.24
CA LYS A 76 6.90 -17.10 -0.70
C LYS A 76 7.04 -16.80 -2.20
N ARG A 77 6.23 -17.45 -3.03
CA ARG A 77 6.27 -17.27 -4.49
C ARG A 77 5.95 -15.84 -4.95
N GLU A 78 5.05 -15.15 -4.28
CA GLU A 78 4.69 -13.77 -4.60
C GLU A 78 5.73 -12.79 -4.09
N ARG A 79 6.16 -12.97 -2.83
CA ARG A 79 7.22 -12.18 -2.23
C ARG A 79 8.50 -12.24 -3.05
N ASP A 80 8.95 -13.44 -3.41
CA ASP A 80 10.20 -13.63 -4.14
C ASP A 80 10.14 -13.01 -5.54
N LYS A 81 8.96 -12.93 -6.18
CA LYS A 81 8.79 -12.18 -7.45
C LYS A 81 9.05 -10.68 -7.25
N VAL A 82 8.48 -10.09 -6.22
CA VAL A 82 8.64 -8.66 -5.90
C VAL A 82 10.10 -8.34 -5.54
N LEU A 83 10.72 -9.17 -4.70
CA LEU A 83 12.13 -9.01 -4.31
C LEU A 83 13.07 -9.12 -5.52
N ARG A 84 12.82 -10.08 -6.43
CA ARG A 84 13.60 -10.24 -7.66
C ARG A 84 13.49 -9.05 -8.60
N LEU A 85 12.31 -8.45 -8.74
CA LEU A 85 12.16 -7.19 -9.48
C LEU A 85 13.04 -6.09 -8.90
N GLY A 86 13.27 -6.13 -7.59
CA GLY A 86 14.17 -5.22 -6.91
C GLY A 86 15.65 -5.61 -6.92
N GLY A 87 16.04 -6.68 -7.63
CA GLY A 87 17.44 -7.14 -7.72
C GLY A 87 17.91 -7.97 -6.52
N ILE A 88 17.01 -8.36 -5.61
CA ILE A 88 17.33 -9.23 -4.48
C ILE A 88 17.06 -10.67 -4.91
N SER A 89 18.12 -11.46 -5.06
CA SER A 89 18.12 -12.87 -5.49
C SER A 89 18.38 -13.82 -4.34
#